data_AF-A0A2V8TK77-F1
#
_entry.id   AF-A0A2V8TK77-F1
#
_cell.length_a   1.000
_cell.length_b   1.000
_cell.length_c   1.000
_cell.angle_alpha   90.00
_cell.angle_beta   90.00
_cell.angle_gamma   90.00
#
_symmetry.space_group_name_H-M   'P 1'
#
loop_
_entity.id
_entity.type
_entity.pdbx_description
1 polymer ?
#
loop_
_entity_poly.entity_id
_entity_poly.type
_entity_poly.pdbx_seq_one_letter_code
_entity_poly.pdbx_strand_id
1 'polypeptide(L)'
;GLSITDDKQTQVQRKLGPYIDTFVASMLLAQVDGTFAKASNARIRGGLQKCVAKIERNQMKDGSWNVGGGWAPLLGTSLASRSLYEAEKKGLAVNRDVMARADDFTVKNQQGGNSMARGSIGAGSGGGAGPGAGRGIGSVSETVVVSGSAGVALYQDAQALEQLSRTPESRAKNSREIAAINKKLSDSKFVDGYGSIGGEEFFSYLNISDGLKRSGGKAWSEWHSKIAEKILKLQNDDGTWAGHHCITGRCAVTSAAILNLTSDRAN
;
A
#
# COMPACT_ATOMS: atom_id res chain seq x y z
N GLY A 1 -14.43 -13.78 10.09
CA GLY A 1 -13.93 -13.11 8.87
C GLY A 1 -13.10 -11.88 9.20
N LEU A 2 -12.48 -11.31 8.16
CA LEU A 2 -11.52 -10.21 8.24
C LEU A 2 -12.14 -8.83 8.52
N SER A 3 -13.44 -8.64 8.29
CA SER A 3 -14.11 -7.34 8.47
C SER A 3 -14.26 -6.91 9.94
N ILE A 4 -14.30 -5.60 10.17
CA ILE A 4 -14.52 -4.94 11.47
C ILE A 4 -15.68 -3.92 11.47
N THR A 5 -16.34 -3.75 10.32
CA THR A 5 -17.47 -2.84 10.12
C THR A 5 -18.54 -3.54 9.28
N ASP A 6 -19.79 -3.12 9.42
CA ASP A 6 -20.90 -3.58 8.56
C ASP A 6 -20.96 -2.80 7.25
N ASP A 7 -20.27 -1.65 7.15
CA ASP A 7 -20.14 -0.90 5.91
C ASP A 7 -19.44 -1.73 4.83
N LYS A 8 -19.96 -1.65 3.60
CA LYS A 8 -19.44 -2.34 2.43
C LYS A 8 -19.41 -1.39 1.24
N GLN A 9 -18.52 -1.71 0.30
CA GLN A 9 -18.41 -1.02 -0.98
C GLN A 9 -18.17 0.49 -0.85
N THR A 10 -17.50 0.97 0.21
CA THR A 10 -17.03 2.38 0.24
C THR A 10 -16.05 2.64 -0.90
N GLN A 11 -15.85 3.89 -1.33
CA GLN A 11 -14.89 4.20 -2.41
C GLN A 11 -13.49 3.66 -2.08
N VAL A 12 -13.05 3.82 -0.83
CA VAL A 12 -11.75 3.32 -0.34
C VAL A 12 -11.71 1.80 -0.39
N GLN A 13 -12.76 1.11 0.07
CA GLN A 13 -12.85 -0.36 -0.02
C GLN A 13 -12.80 -0.87 -1.46
N ARG A 14 -13.52 -0.23 -2.39
CA ARG A 14 -13.50 -0.64 -3.81
C ARG A 14 -12.14 -0.44 -4.48
N LYS A 15 -11.36 0.54 -4.01
CA LYS A 15 -10.07 0.90 -4.62
C LYS A 15 -8.88 0.18 -4.00
N LEU A 16 -8.83 0.12 -2.67
CA LEU A 16 -7.71 -0.46 -1.91
C LEU A 16 -7.99 -1.87 -1.38
N GLY A 17 -9.23 -2.36 -1.52
CA GLY A 17 -9.66 -3.69 -1.12
C GLY A 17 -10.72 -3.69 -0.01
N PRO A 18 -11.63 -4.68 0.02
CA PRO A 18 -12.82 -4.69 0.88
C PRO A 18 -12.54 -4.72 2.39
N TYR A 19 -11.28 -4.96 2.78
CA TYR A 19 -10.84 -5.07 4.17
C TYR A 19 -9.84 -4.00 4.59
N ILE A 20 -9.67 -2.96 3.76
CA ILE A 20 -8.77 -1.84 4.02
C ILE A 20 -9.00 -1.21 5.40
N ASP A 21 -10.27 -1.12 5.84
CA ASP A 21 -10.63 -0.56 7.14
C ASP A 21 -9.99 -1.34 8.30
N THR A 22 -9.93 -2.67 8.19
CA THR A 22 -9.28 -3.52 9.21
C THR A 22 -7.79 -3.20 9.31
N PHE A 23 -7.12 -3.01 8.18
CA PHE A 23 -5.68 -2.77 8.13
C PHE A 23 -5.33 -1.39 8.69
N VAL A 24 -6.04 -0.34 8.26
CA VAL A 24 -5.79 1.03 8.74
C VAL A 24 -6.23 1.22 10.19
N ALA A 25 -7.30 0.55 10.64
CA ALA A 25 -7.68 0.54 12.05
C ALA A 25 -6.61 -0.15 12.91
N SER A 26 -6.05 -1.26 12.44
CA SER A 26 -4.93 -1.94 13.12
C SER A 26 -3.71 -1.02 13.25
N MET A 27 -3.36 -0.29 12.19
CA MET A 27 -2.28 0.70 12.24
C MET A 27 -2.55 1.84 13.25
N LEU A 28 -3.76 2.40 13.24
CA LEU A 28 -4.15 3.44 14.19
C LEU A 28 -4.08 2.93 15.64
N LEU A 29 -4.64 1.74 15.89
CA LEU A 29 -4.62 1.13 17.22
C LEU A 29 -3.19 0.84 17.69
N ALA A 30 -2.29 0.40 16.78
CA ALA A 30 -0.87 0.27 17.09
C ALA A 30 -0.23 1.61 17.46
N GLN A 31 -0.46 2.66 16.67
CA GLN A 31 0.09 4.00 16.93
C GLN A 31 -0.25 4.48 18.34
N VAL A 32 -1.52 4.33 18.75
CA VAL A 32 -2.02 4.85 20.02
C VAL A 32 -1.95 3.87 21.20
N ASP A 33 -1.51 2.62 20.97
CA ASP A 33 -1.27 1.68 22.05
C ASP A 33 -0.13 2.20 22.95
N GLY A 34 -0.45 2.33 24.23
CA GLY A 34 0.41 2.87 25.28
C GLY A 34 0.24 4.36 25.57
N THR A 35 -0.60 5.09 24.82
CA THR A 35 -0.72 6.56 24.95
C THR A 35 -1.92 7.03 25.76
N PHE A 36 -2.79 6.11 26.20
CA PHE A 36 -4.00 6.41 26.96
C PHE A 36 -3.95 5.86 28.40
N ALA A 37 -4.87 6.35 29.25
CA ALA A 37 -5.08 5.81 30.60
C ALA A 37 -5.35 4.29 30.57
N LYS A 38 -4.94 3.58 31.63
CA LYS A 38 -4.91 2.11 31.72
C LYS A 38 -6.17 1.41 31.19
N ALA A 39 -7.37 1.85 31.61
CA ALA A 39 -8.63 1.23 31.20
C ALA A 39 -8.90 1.39 29.69
N SER A 40 -8.70 2.59 29.14
CA SER A 40 -8.83 2.85 27.71
C SER A 40 -7.74 2.11 26.91
N ASN A 41 -6.51 2.05 27.43
CA ASN A 41 -5.43 1.35 26.76
C ASN A 41 -5.65 -0.15 26.69
N ALA A 42 -6.23 -0.77 27.73
CA ALA A 42 -6.61 -2.17 27.69
C ALA A 42 -7.62 -2.47 26.56
N ARG A 43 -8.56 -1.54 26.31
CA ARG A 43 -9.52 -1.65 25.19
C ARG A 43 -8.82 -1.51 23.84
N ILE A 44 -7.92 -0.54 23.70
CA ILE A 44 -7.11 -0.33 22.49
C ILE A 44 -6.27 -1.57 22.17
N ARG A 45 -5.52 -2.07 23.15
CA ARG A 45 -4.70 -3.27 23.02
C ARG A 45 -5.53 -4.49 22.63
N GLY A 46 -6.69 -4.68 23.27
CA GLY A 46 -7.61 -5.76 22.92
C GLY A 46 -8.17 -5.63 21.50
N GLY A 47 -8.43 -4.42 21.03
CA GLY A 47 -8.81 -4.14 19.64
C GLY A 47 -7.70 -4.49 18.66
N LEU A 48 -6.47 -4.05 18.95
CA LEU A 48 -5.29 -4.33 18.13
C LEU A 48 -5.04 -5.84 18.00
N GLN A 49 -5.09 -6.57 19.10
CA GLN A 49 -4.96 -8.04 19.11
C GLN A 49 -6.03 -8.72 18.25
N LYS A 50 -7.28 -8.24 18.30
CA LYS A 50 -8.36 -8.75 17.45
C LYS A 50 -8.09 -8.47 15.97
N CYS A 51 -7.60 -7.28 15.63
CA CYS A 51 -7.22 -6.95 14.26
C CYS A 51 -6.08 -7.84 13.76
N VAL A 52 -4.97 -7.95 14.50
CA VAL A 52 -3.84 -8.83 14.15
C VAL A 52 -4.31 -10.26 13.89
N ALA A 53 -5.06 -10.83 14.83
CA ALA A 53 -5.51 -12.21 14.70
C ALA A 53 -6.50 -12.41 13.53
N LYS A 54 -7.30 -11.39 13.17
CA LYS A 54 -8.13 -11.41 11.96
C LYS A 54 -7.26 -11.38 10.71
N ILE A 55 -6.27 -10.50 10.65
CA ILE A 55 -5.39 -10.33 9.48
C ILE A 55 -4.62 -11.62 9.22
N GLU A 56 -3.95 -12.18 10.22
CA GLU A 56 -3.18 -13.43 10.08
C GLU A 56 -4.03 -14.61 9.60
N ARG A 57 -5.22 -14.80 10.19
CA ARG A 57 -6.13 -15.90 9.84
C ARG A 57 -6.73 -15.81 8.44
N ASN A 58 -6.64 -14.64 7.80
CA ASN A 58 -7.25 -14.40 6.49
C ASN A 58 -6.20 -14.05 5.42
N GLN A 59 -4.91 -14.33 5.66
CA GLN A 59 -3.90 -14.30 4.59
C GLN A 59 -4.20 -15.41 3.57
N MET A 60 -4.10 -15.08 2.30
CA MET A 60 -4.26 -16.05 1.21
C MET A 60 -3.04 -16.98 1.10
N LYS A 61 -3.22 -18.11 0.41
CA LYS A 61 -2.15 -19.11 0.23
C LYS A 61 -0.93 -18.57 -0.52
N ASP A 62 -1.13 -17.58 -1.39
CA ASP A 62 -0.07 -16.91 -2.14
C ASP A 62 0.73 -15.90 -1.30
N GLY A 63 0.30 -15.63 -0.06
CA GLY A 63 0.92 -14.66 0.86
C GLY A 63 0.27 -13.27 0.85
N SER A 64 -0.70 -13.02 -0.02
CA SER A 64 -1.38 -11.73 -0.14
C SER A 64 -2.64 -11.62 0.73
N TRP A 65 -3.24 -10.42 0.74
CA TRP A 65 -4.61 -10.16 1.22
C TRP A 65 -5.50 -9.65 0.08
N ASN A 66 -5.22 -10.05 -1.16
CA ASN A 66 -5.89 -9.59 -2.37
C ASN A 66 -7.26 -10.26 -2.56
N VAL A 67 -8.14 -10.15 -1.57
CA VAL A 67 -9.45 -10.80 -1.57
C VAL A 67 -10.50 -9.89 -2.23
N GLY A 68 -11.29 -10.44 -3.15
CA GLY A 68 -12.52 -9.81 -3.64
C GLY A 68 -12.35 -8.70 -4.69
N GLY A 69 -11.12 -8.51 -5.20
CA GLY A 69 -10.83 -7.52 -6.24
C GLY A 69 -10.85 -6.07 -5.72
N GLY A 70 -9.83 -5.32 -6.10
CA GLY A 70 -9.72 -3.88 -5.96
C GLY A 70 -8.92 -3.34 -7.14
N TRP A 71 -8.99 -2.04 -7.41
CA TRP A 71 -8.23 -1.48 -8.54
C TRP A 71 -6.71 -1.52 -8.29
N ALA A 72 -6.27 -1.37 -7.04
CA ALA A 72 -4.88 -1.46 -6.62
C ALA A 72 -4.70 -2.51 -5.49
N PRO A 73 -4.86 -3.82 -5.78
CA PRO A 73 -4.88 -4.86 -4.73
C PRO A 73 -3.56 -4.94 -3.96
N LEU A 74 -2.44 -4.63 -4.63
CA LEU A 74 -1.10 -4.54 -4.05
C LEU A 74 -1.02 -3.59 -2.84
N LEU A 75 -1.70 -2.43 -2.90
CA LEU A 75 -1.73 -1.49 -1.78
C LEU A 75 -2.46 -2.07 -0.56
N GLY A 76 -3.50 -2.89 -0.77
CA GLY A 76 -4.19 -3.61 0.30
C GLY A 76 -3.27 -4.59 1.03
N THR A 77 -2.51 -5.39 0.28
CA THR A 77 -1.49 -6.30 0.85
C THR A 77 -0.37 -5.55 1.55
N SER A 78 0.07 -4.42 0.99
CA SER A 78 1.05 -3.53 1.63
C SER A 78 0.59 -3.07 3.01
N LEU A 79 -0.63 -2.52 3.10
CA LEU A 79 -1.18 -1.99 4.35
C LEU A 79 -1.50 -3.11 5.35
N ALA A 80 -1.93 -4.28 4.88
CA ALA A 80 -2.13 -5.45 5.73
C ALA A 80 -0.84 -5.86 6.45
N SER A 81 0.24 -6.14 5.70
CA SER A 81 1.49 -6.58 6.31
C SER A 81 2.17 -5.46 7.10
N ARG A 82 2.00 -4.19 6.71
CA ARG A 82 2.49 -3.05 7.48
C ARG A 82 1.81 -2.96 8.83
N SER A 83 0.50 -3.17 8.88
CA SER A 83 -0.24 -3.15 10.15
C SER A 83 0.22 -4.25 11.13
N LEU A 84 0.64 -5.42 10.61
CA LEU A 84 1.27 -6.48 11.40
C LEU A 84 2.66 -6.04 11.90
N TYR A 85 3.47 -5.44 11.04
CA TYR A 85 4.78 -4.92 11.42
C TYR A 85 4.71 -3.84 12.51
N GLU A 86 3.77 -2.89 12.41
CA GLU A 86 3.58 -1.87 13.46
C GLU A 86 3.06 -2.47 14.77
N ALA A 87 2.19 -3.48 14.71
CA ALA A 87 1.74 -4.20 15.90
C ALA A 87 2.90 -4.96 16.60
N GLU A 88 3.78 -5.57 15.82
CA GLU A 88 4.99 -6.22 16.33
C GLU A 88 5.92 -5.22 17.03
N LYS A 89 6.12 -4.03 16.47
CA LYS A 89 6.89 -2.95 17.12
C LYS A 89 6.30 -2.51 18.46
N LYS A 90 5.00 -2.73 18.67
CA LYS A 90 4.31 -2.51 19.97
C LYS A 90 4.35 -3.75 20.87
N GLY A 91 5.18 -4.73 20.55
CA GLY A 91 5.38 -5.95 21.35
C GLY A 91 4.21 -6.93 21.28
N LEU A 92 3.37 -6.91 20.24
CA LEU A 92 2.48 -8.04 19.97
C LEU A 92 3.27 -9.19 19.34
N ALA A 93 2.93 -10.42 19.72
CA ALA A 93 3.37 -11.59 18.99
C ALA A 93 2.66 -11.61 17.64
N VAL A 94 3.43 -11.51 16.56
CA VAL A 94 2.98 -11.63 15.17
C VAL A 94 3.60 -12.88 14.58
N ASN A 95 2.81 -13.65 13.84
CA ASN A 95 3.23 -14.89 13.21
C ASN A 95 4.28 -14.62 12.12
N ARG A 96 5.50 -15.11 12.35
CA ARG A 96 6.64 -14.93 11.43
C ARG A 96 6.41 -15.58 10.06
N ASP A 97 5.68 -16.69 9.99
CA ASP A 97 5.39 -17.35 8.71
C ASP A 97 4.42 -16.53 7.87
N VAL A 98 3.49 -15.80 8.51
CA VAL A 98 2.60 -14.86 7.82
C VAL A 98 3.41 -13.72 7.19
N MET A 99 4.37 -13.16 7.94
CA MET A 99 5.25 -12.11 7.44
C MET A 99 6.16 -12.62 6.31
N ALA A 100 6.75 -13.80 6.47
CA ALA A 100 7.62 -14.41 5.46
C ALA A 100 6.88 -14.65 4.14
N ARG A 101 5.65 -15.16 4.17
CA ARG A 101 4.83 -15.34 2.95
C ARG A 101 4.50 -14.01 2.26
N ALA A 102 4.27 -12.94 3.03
CA ALA A 102 4.01 -11.61 2.46
C ALA A 102 5.27 -11.04 1.78
N ASP A 103 6.44 -11.26 2.35
CA ASP A 103 7.72 -10.87 1.75
C ASP A 103 7.98 -11.68 0.46
N ASP A 104 7.76 -12.99 0.49
CA ASP A 104 7.91 -13.88 -0.68
C ASP A 104 6.97 -13.48 -1.82
N PHE A 105 5.70 -13.17 -1.52
CA PHE A 105 4.74 -12.65 -2.50
C PHE A 105 5.27 -11.37 -3.17
N THR A 106 5.84 -10.48 -2.38
CA THR A 106 6.31 -9.17 -2.82
C THR A 106 7.54 -9.27 -3.72
N VAL A 107 8.51 -10.10 -3.34
CA VAL A 107 9.70 -10.38 -4.16
C VAL A 107 9.28 -11.04 -5.47
N LYS A 108 8.37 -12.02 -5.44
CA LYS A 108 7.87 -12.69 -6.66
C LYS A 108 7.20 -11.70 -7.61
N ASN A 109 6.37 -10.78 -7.11
CA ASN A 109 5.72 -9.78 -7.95
C ASN A 109 6.74 -8.80 -8.56
N GLN A 110 7.74 -8.37 -7.80
CA GLN A 110 8.84 -7.54 -8.30
C GLN A 110 9.61 -8.22 -9.45
N GLN A 111 9.90 -9.52 -9.33
CA GLN A 111 10.60 -10.28 -10.36
C GLN A 111 9.73 -10.60 -11.58
N GLY A 112 8.45 -10.91 -11.36
CA GLY A 112 7.48 -11.19 -12.43
C GLY A 112 7.12 -9.98 -13.29
N GLY A 113 7.25 -8.76 -12.75
CA GLY A 113 7.06 -7.51 -13.50
C GLY A 113 8.08 -7.28 -14.62
N ASN A 114 9.29 -7.85 -14.51
CA ASN A 114 10.30 -7.79 -15.56
C ASN A 114 10.00 -8.70 -16.77
N SER A 115 9.06 -9.62 -16.65
CA SER A 115 8.70 -10.57 -17.73
C SER A 115 7.68 -10.00 -18.71
N MET A 116 6.96 -8.93 -18.35
CA MET A 116 5.87 -8.34 -19.17
C MET A 116 6.27 -7.07 -19.92
N ALA A 117 7.39 -6.43 -19.59
CA ALA A 117 7.90 -5.26 -20.31
C ALA A 117 8.48 -5.59 -21.72
N ARG A 118 8.44 -6.87 -22.13
CA ARG A 118 8.87 -7.33 -23.47
C ARG A 118 7.70 -7.65 -24.42
N GLY A 119 6.47 -7.32 -24.04
CA GLY A 119 5.27 -7.49 -24.87
C GLY A 119 4.68 -6.15 -25.32
N SER A 120 5.10 -5.70 -26.51
CA SER A 120 4.35 -4.84 -27.44
C SER A 120 3.79 -3.50 -26.92
N ILE A 121 4.44 -2.42 -27.34
CA ILE A 121 3.80 -1.10 -27.49
C ILE A 121 2.59 -1.26 -28.42
N GLY A 122 1.39 -1.14 -27.88
CA GLY A 122 0.14 -1.10 -28.63
C GLY A 122 -0.75 -0.01 -28.05
N ALA A 123 -0.70 1.17 -28.66
CA ALA A 123 -1.66 2.23 -28.42
C ALA A 123 -3.06 1.72 -28.82
N GLY A 124 -3.98 1.64 -27.86
CA GLY A 124 -5.37 1.23 -28.09
C GLY A 124 -6.32 2.14 -27.33
N SER A 125 -6.75 3.20 -28.01
CA SER A 125 -7.87 4.07 -27.66
C SER A 125 -9.16 3.27 -27.44
N GLY A 126 -10.04 3.80 -26.59
CA GLY A 126 -11.26 3.13 -26.13
C GLY A 126 -12.27 2.66 -27.18
N GLY A 127 -13.15 1.77 -26.73
CA GLY A 127 -14.29 1.24 -27.47
C GLY A 127 -15.01 0.20 -26.62
N GLY A 128 -16.33 0.32 -26.47
CA GLY A 128 -17.13 -0.40 -25.48
C GLY A 128 -17.73 -1.74 -25.92
N ALA A 129 -18.35 -2.39 -24.92
CA ALA A 129 -19.50 -3.31 -24.92
C ALA A 129 -19.56 -4.54 -25.89
N GLY A 130 -19.80 -5.72 -25.30
CA GLY A 130 -20.51 -6.84 -25.95
C GLY A 130 -20.27 -8.22 -25.32
N PRO A 131 -21.32 -8.98 -24.88
CA PRO A 131 -21.18 -10.24 -24.14
C PRO A 131 -21.26 -11.49 -25.04
N GLY A 132 -20.49 -12.54 -24.73
CA GLY A 132 -20.69 -13.85 -25.38
C GLY A 132 -19.60 -14.91 -25.18
N ALA A 133 -19.91 -15.90 -24.34
CA ALA A 133 -19.58 -17.34 -24.40
C ALA A 133 -18.13 -17.86 -24.41
N GLY A 134 -17.82 -18.73 -23.43
CA GLY A 134 -16.74 -19.71 -23.51
C GLY A 134 -16.36 -20.34 -22.17
N ARG A 135 -17.08 -21.40 -21.74
CA ARG A 135 -16.71 -22.25 -20.59
C ARG A 135 -15.45 -23.07 -20.91
N GLY A 136 -14.45 -23.01 -20.04
CA GLY A 136 -13.35 -23.97 -19.96
C GLY A 136 -12.87 -24.09 -18.52
N ILE A 137 -13.15 -25.22 -17.87
CA ILE A 137 -12.66 -25.56 -16.53
C ILE A 137 -11.24 -26.08 -16.70
N GLY A 138 -10.27 -25.27 -16.30
CA GLY A 138 -8.86 -25.61 -16.18
C GLY A 138 -8.29 -24.83 -15.00
N SER A 139 -7.54 -25.50 -14.13
CA SER A 139 -6.95 -24.97 -12.90
C SER A 139 -6.21 -23.64 -13.12
N VAL A 140 -6.88 -22.53 -12.83
CA VAL A 140 -6.28 -21.20 -12.80
C VAL A 140 -5.46 -21.07 -11.52
N SER A 141 -4.13 -21.17 -11.66
CA SER A 141 -3.29 -20.30 -10.84
C SER A 141 -3.67 -18.88 -11.23
N GLU A 142 -4.46 -18.21 -10.39
CA GLU A 142 -4.77 -16.79 -10.53
C GLU A 142 -3.47 -15.99 -10.40
N THR A 143 -2.74 -15.89 -11.50
CA THR A 143 -1.81 -14.79 -11.68
C THR A 143 -2.69 -13.57 -11.86
N VAL A 144 -2.83 -12.75 -10.81
CA VAL A 144 -3.52 -11.47 -10.90
C VAL A 144 -2.71 -10.60 -11.87
N VAL A 145 -3.08 -10.62 -13.15
CA VAL A 145 -2.50 -9.77 -14.18
C VAL A 145 -3.05 -8.37 -13.97
N VAL A 146 -2.32 -7.53 -13.24
CA VAL A 146 -2.65 -6.11 -13.17
C VAL A 146 -2.08 -5.44 -14.41
N SER A 147 -2.91 -5.33 -15.44
CA SER A 147 -2.58 -4.67 -16.71
C SER A 147 -2.28 -3.17 -16.48
N GLY A 148 -1.03 -2.77 -16.71
CA GLY A 148 -0.67 -1.68 -17.62
C GLY A 148 -1.17 -0.25 -17.39
N SER A 149 -1.67 0.13 -16.22
CA SER A 149 -1.86 1.56 -15.89
C SER A 149 -0.59 2.12 -15.25
N ALA A 150 -0.17 3.34 -15.61
CA ALA A 150 1.08 3.93 -15.10
C ALA A 150 1.16 4.00 -13.55
N GLY A 151 0.03 4.00 -12.85
CA GLY A 151 -0.02 3.94 -11.40
C GLY A 151 0.36 2.57 -10.82
N VAL A 152 0.07 1.47 -11.50
CA VAL A 152 0.28 0.10 -10.97
C VAL A 152 1.76 -0.17 -10.69
N ALA A 153 2.65 0.28 -11.55
CA ALA A 153 4.10 0.12 -11.35
C ALA A 153 4.59 0.91 -10.12
N LEU A 154 4.10 2.14 -9.92
CA LEU A 154 4.41 2.94 -8.73
C LEU A 154 3.90 2.25 -7.46
N TYR A 155 2.69 1.67 -7.48
CA TYR A 155 2.10 1.00 -6.31
C TYR A 155 2.88 -0.25 -5.92
N GLN A 156 3.31 -1.00 -6.93
CA GLN A 156 4.11 -2.19 -6.74
C GLN A 156 5.49 -1.86 -6.14
N ASP A 157 6.14 -0.81 -6.64
CA ASP A 157 7.43 -0.35 -6.13
C ASP A 157 7.29 0.30 -4.74
N ALA A 158 6.20 1.03 -4.49
CA ALA A 158 5.88 1.59 -3.18
C ALA A 158 5.69 0.49 -2.13
N GLN A 159 4.89 -0.55 -2.45
CA GLN A 159 4.73 -1.72 -1.59
C GLN A 159 6.08 -2.39 -1.30
N ALA A 160 6.84 -2.67 -2.37
CA ALA A 160 8.09 -3.40 -2.24
C ALA A 160 9.12 -2.61 -1.42
N LEU A 161 9.26 -1.32 -1.67
CA LEU A 161 10.18 -0.49 -0.92
C LEU A 161 9.78 -0.40 0.56
N GLU A 162 8.49 -0.27 0.86
CA GLU A 162 8.03 -0.28 2.25
C GLU A 162 8.40 -1.62 2.92
N GLN A 163 7.94 -2.75 2.38
CA GLN A 163 8.10 -4.06 3.00
C GLN A 163 9.56 -4.51 3.10
N LEU A 164 10.32 -4.39 2.00
CA LEU A 164 11.68 -4.91 1.90
C LEU A 164 12.71 -4.06 2.67
N SER A 165 12.33 -2.88 3.18
CA SER A 165 13.24 -1.96 3.91
C SER A 165 13.01 -1.87 5.43
N ARG A 166 12.05 -2.64 5.97
CA ARG A 166 11.57 -2.50 7.37
C ARG A 166 12.66 -2.59 8.43
N THR A 167 13.60 -3.52 8.30
CA THR A 167 14.71 -3.69 9.25
C THR A 167 16.07 -3.49 8.57
N PRO A 168 17.15 -3.24 9.34
CA PRO A 168 18.51 -3.22 8.80
C PRO A 168 18.85 -4.49 8.02
N GLU A 169 18.44 -5.66 8.52
CA GLU A 169 18.67 -6.96 7.88
C GLU A 169 17.91 -7.08 6.56
N SER A 170 16.64 -6.66 6.52
CA SER A 170 15.86 -6.62 5.28
C SER A 170 16.51 -5.69 4.25
N ARG A 171 17.00 -4.52 4.67
CA ARG A 171 17.71 -3.59 3.76
C ARG A 171 19.00 -4.18 3.20
N ALA A 172 19.77 -4.89 4.02
CA ALA A 172 20.98 -5.57 3.57
C ALA A 172 20.66 -6.69 2.57
N LYS A 173 19.69 -7.55 2.91
CA LYS A 173 19.23 -8.68 2.08
C LYS A 173 18.69 -8.22 0.73
N ASN A 174 17.88 -7.16 0.70
CA ASN A 174 17.14 -6.69 -0.48
C ASN A 174 17.77 -5.46 -1.14
N SER A 175 19.09 -5.24 -0.93
CA SER A 175 19.77 -4.02 -1.36
C SER A 175 19.71 -3.78 -2.87
N ARG A 176 19.70 -4.85 -3.67
CA ARG A 176 19.59 -4.77 -5.15
C ARG A 176 18.21 -4.28 -5.58
N GLU A 177 17.15 -4.85 -5.02
CA GLU A 177 15.76 -4.50 -5.29
C GLU A 177 15.49 -3.05 -4.87
N ILE A 178 15.93 -2.66 -3.67
CA ILE A 178 15.79 -1.29 -3.15
C ILE A 178 16.53 -0.29 -4.05
N ALA A 179 17.76 -0.60 -4.49
CA ALA A 179 18.49 0.27 -5.40
C ALA A 179 17.80 0.43 -6.77
N ALA A 180 17.22 -0.64 -7.30
CA ALA A 180 16.47 -0.60 -8.55
C ALA A 180 15.21 0.28 -8.43
N ILE A 181 14.48 0.18 -7.32
CA ILE A 181 13.32 1.03 -7.04
C ILE A 181 13.75 2.50 -6.91
N ASN A 182 14.79 2.79 -6.11
CA ASN A 182 15.30 4.15 -5.91
C ASN A 182 15.71 4.81 -7.23
N LYS A 183 16.29 4.05 -8.17
CA LYS A 183 16.62 4.56 -9.50
C LYS A 183 15.35 5.00 -10.26
N LYS A 184 14.26 4.23 -10.23
CA LYS A 184 13.00 4.61 -10.87
C LYS A 184 12.36 5.83 -10.21
N LEU A 185 12.43 5.95 -8.88
CA LEU A 185 11.88 7.09 -8.13
C LEU A 185 12.57 8.43 -8.45
N SER A 186 13.77 8.40 -9.04
CA SER A 186 14.44 9.61 -9.54
C SER A 186 13.82 10.15 -10.84
N ASP A 187 13.02 9.36 -11.55
CA ASP A 187 12.28 9.79 -12.75
C ASP A 187 10.94 10.44 -12.34
N SER A 188 10.79 11.74 -12.64
CA SER A 188 9.54 12.46 -12.35
C SER A 188 8.36 11.88 -13.10
N LYS A 189 8.53 11.36 -14.32
CA LYS A 189 7.42 10.75 -15.09
C LYS A 189 6.91 9.48 -14.41
N PHE A 190 7.81 8.72 -13.78
CA PHE A 190 7.42 7.54 -13.01
C PHE A 190 6.61 7.91 -11.77
N VAL A 191 7.01 8.97 -11.05
CA VAL A 191 6.37 9.42 -9.80
C VAL A 191 5.07 10.20 -10.05
N ASP A 192 5.02 10.97 -11.13
CA ASP A 192 3.93 11.88 -11.46
C ASP A 192 2.91 11.25 -12.42
N GLY A 193 3.25 10.11 -13.03
CA GLY A 193 2.42 9.43 -14.02
C GLY A 193 2.11 10.34 -15.21
N TYR A 194 0.84 10.37 -15.60
CA TYR A 194 0.34 11.16 -16.74
C TYR A 194 -0.11 12.59 -16.36
N GLY A 195 0.35 13.13 -15.22
CA GLY A 195 0.03 14.50 -14.80
C GLY A 195 -1.34 14.66 -14.14
N SER A 196 -2.08 13.57 -13.92
CA SER A 196 -3.31 13.54 -13.12
C SER A 196 -3.14 12.51 -12.01
N ILE A 197 -3.22 12.95 -10.74
CA ILE A 197 -3.06 12.07 -9.59
C ILE A 197 -4.41 11.66 -9.01
N GLY A 198 -4.58 10.36 -8.80
CA GLY A 198 -5.67 9.83 -8.00
C GLY A 198 -5.37 9.98 -6.50
N GLY A 199 -6.31 9.56 -5.66
CA GLY A 199 -6.09 9.56 -4.22
C GLY A 199 -5.17 8.42 -3.77
N GLU A 200 -5.07 7.34 -4.53
CA GLU A 200 -4.18 6.20 -4.25
C GLU A 200 -2.68 6.54 -4.38
N GLU A 201 -2.32 7.56 -5.17
CA GLU A 201 -0.95 8.07 -5.27
C GLU A 201 -0.48 8.65 -3.93
N PHE A 202 -1.36 9.29 -3.15
CA PHE A 202 -1.01 9.76 -1.81
C PHE A 202 -0.62 8.61 -0.88
N PHE A 203 -1.33 7.47 -0.95
CA PHE A 203 -0.98 6.27 -0.17
C PHE A 203 0.32 5.63 -0.65
N SER A 204 0.59 5.71 -1.95
CA SER A 204 1.84 5.21 -2.54
C SER A 204 3.03 6.07 -2.11
N TYR A 205 2.85 7.39 -2.07
CA TYR A 205 3.83 8.31 -1.52
C TYR A 205 4.10 8.06 -0.04
N LEU A 206 3.08 7.69 0.76
CA LEU A 206 3.30 7.29 2.15
C LEU A 206 4.22 6.07 2.23
N ASN A 207 3.89 5.00 1.52
CA ASN A 207 4.68 3.77 1.55
C ASN A 207 6.13 3.99 1.10
N ILE A 208 6.35 4.78 0.04
CA ILE A 208 7.69 5.16 -0.40
C ILE A 208 8.39 5.99 0.68
N SER A 209 7.69 6.97 1.26
CA SER A 209 8.24 7.82 2.31
C SER A 209 8.69 7.00 3.52
N ASP A 210 7.90 6.03 3.95
CA ASP A 210 8.25 5.14 5.06
C ASP A 210 9.49 4.29 4.77
N GLY A 211 9.61 3.75 3.56
CA GLY A 211 10.79 2.95 3.18
C GLY A 211 12.06 3.80 3.02
N LEU A 212 11.94 4.98 2.41
CA LEU A 212 13.06 5.91 2.26
C LEU A 212 13.48 6.50 3.61
N LYS A 213 12.54 6.89 4.49
CA LYS A 213 12.85 7.41 5.82
C LYS A 213 13.65 6.42 6.65
N ARG A 214 13.28 5.13 6.62
CA ARG A 214 14.04 4.06 7.31
C ARG A 214 15.46 3.90 6.78
N SER A 215 15.66 4.18 5.50
CA SER A 215 16.98 4.14 4.86
C SER A 215 17.78 5.43 5.11
N GLY A 216 17.09 6.56 5.28
CA GLY A 216 17.66 7.87 5.52
C GLY A 216 18.45 8.43 4.34
N GLY A 217 19.29 9.43 4.62
CA GLY A 217 20.24 10.00 3.68
C GLY A 217 19.63 10.90 2.60
N LYS A 218 20.38 11.05 1.50
CA LYS A 218 20.05 11.99 0.41
C LYS A 218 18.74 11.63 -0.31
N ALA A 219 18.54 10.34 -0.62
CA ALA A 219 17.33 9.86 -1.29
C ALA A 219 16.05 10.20 -0.49
N TRP A 220 16.09 10.04 0.84
CA TRP A 220 14.99 10.45 1.70
C TRP A 220 14.75 11.96 1.67
N SER A 221 15.81 12.75 1.84
CA SER A 221 15.71 14.21 1.95
C SER A 221 15.16 14.83 0.66
N GLU A 222 15.64 14.37 -0.50
CA GLU A 222 15.16 14.80 -1.82
C GLU A 222 13.72 14.38 -2.07
N TRP A 223 13.38 13.12 -1.76
CA TRP A 223 12.02 12.61 -1.90
C TRP A 223 11.03 13.39 -1.05
N HIS A 224 11.29 13.52 0.25
CA HIS A 224 10.38 14.18 1.19
C HIS A 224 10.15 15.64 0.78
N SER A 225 11.21 16.38 0.44
CA SER A 225 11.11 17.77 0.00
C SER A 225 10.23 17.90 -1.25
N LYS A 226 10.50 17.06 -2.28
CA LYS A 226 9.76 17.06 -3.54
C LYS A 226 8.27 16.72 -3.34
N ILE A 227 7.99 15.68 -2.57
CA ILE A 227 6.61 15.22 -2.34
C ILE A 227 5.85 16.20 -1.44
N ALA A 228 6.49 16.79 -0.42
CA ALA A 228 5.86 17.80 0.42
C ALA A 228 5.47 19.04 -0.39
N GLU A 229 6.39 19.57 -1.21
CA GLU A 229 6.11 20.69 -2.11
C GLU A 229 4.95 20.37 -3.07
N LYS A 230 4.97 19.17 -3.66
CA LYS A 230 3.91 18.70 -4.54
C LYS A 230 2.56 18.66 -3.82
N ILE A 231 2.48 18.03 -2.65
CA ILE A 231 1.25 17.91 -1.87
C ILE A 231 0.74 19.30 -1.46
N LEU A 232 1.59 20.21 -1.00
CA LEU A 232 1.18 21.57 -0.64
C LEU A 232 0.55 22.33 -1.81
N LYS A 233 1.08 22.18 -3.03
CA LYS A 233 0.51 22.78 -4.26
C LYS A 233 -0.87 22.24 -4.64
N LEU A 234 -1.28 21.11 -4.06
CA LEU A 234 -2.55 20.43 -4.32
C LEU A 234 -3.58 20.66 -3.22
N GLN A 235 -3.24 21.44 -2.20
CA GLN A 235 -4.17 21.79 -1.12
C GLN A 235 -5.29 22.66 -1.68
N ASN A 236 -6.52 22.38 -1.24
CA ASN A 236 -7.69 23.18 -1.60
C ASN A 236 -7.81 24.37 -0.63
N ASP A 237 -8.56 25.40 -1.02
CA ASP A 237 -8.75 26.61 -0.21
C ASP A 237 -9.32 26.34 1.19
N ASP A 238 -10.05 25.24 1.35
CA ASP A 238 -10.61 24.78 2.63
C ASP A 238 -9.61 24.00 3.50
N GLY A 239 -8.35 23.91 3.07
CA GLY A 239 -7.27 23.20 3.75
C GLY A 239 -7.25 21.69 3.51
N THR A 240 -8.17 21.15 2.70
CA THR A 240 -8.27 19.70 2.43
C THR A 240 -7.54 19.27 1.16
N TRP A 241 -7.47 17.95 0.93
CA TRP A 241 -7.02 17.35 -0.32
C TRP A 241 -8.07 16.38 -0.87
N ALA A 242 -8.08 16.21 -2.19
CA ALA A 242 -8.84 15.22 -2.92
C ALA A 242 -8.02 14.71 -4.11
N GLY A 243 -8.19 13.45 -4.49
CA GLY A 243 -7.65 12.94 -5.75
C GLY A 243 -8.46 13.48 -6.92
N HIS A 244 -7.83 13.61 -8.08
CA HIS A 244 -8.50 14.00 -9.32
C HIS A 244 -9.34 12.85 -9.90
N HIS A 245 -8.94 11.61 -9.63
CA HIS A 245 -9.64 10.39 -10.05
C HIS A 245 -9.47 9.26 -9.03
N CYS A 246 -10.14 8.13 -9.28
CA CYS A 246 -10.14 6.90 -8.47
C CYS A 246 -10.63 7.05 -7.01
N ILE A 247 -9.83 7.65 -6.12
CA ILE A 247 -10.20 8.00 -4.75
C ILE A 247 -10.29 9.54 -4.67
N THR A 248 -11.51 10.05 -4.63
CA THR A 248 -11.82 11.48 -4.65
C THR A 248 -12.36 11.99 -3.30
N GLY A 249 -12.62 11.11 -2.34
CA GLY A 249 -13.13 11.47 -1.02
C GLY A 249 -12.14 12.28 -0.18
N ARG A 250 -12.62 13.42 0.35
CA ARG A 250 -11.84 14.40 1.15
C ARG A 250 -11.14 13.78 2.37
N CYS A 251 -11.84 13.01 3.20
CA CYS A 251 -11.29 12.50 4.47
C CYS A 251 -10.05 11.62 4.26
N ALA A 252 -10.12 10.64 3.35
CA ALA A 252 -9.03 9.69 3.12
C ALA A 252 -7.80 10.39 2.53
N VAL A 253 -8.00 11.23 1.51
CA VAL A 253 -6.89 11.90 0.82
C VAL A 253 -6.27 12.99 1.70
N THR A 254 -7.07 13.75 2.44
CA THR A 254 -6.56 14.72 3.43
C THR A 254 -5.72 14.04 4.50
N SER A 255 -6.18 12.90 5.03
CA SER A 255 -5.40 12.14 6.02
C SER A 255 -4.07 11.68 5.45
N ALA A 256 -4.07 11.14 4.21
CA ALA A 256 -2.85 10.70 3.56
C ALA A 256 -1.90 11.86 3.23
N ALA A 257 -2.43 13.02 2.84
CA ALA A 257 -1.66 14.24 2.61
C ALA A 257 -0.95 14.70 3.88
N ILE A 258 -1.69 14.81 5.00
CA ILE A 258 -1.12 15.19 6.30
C ILE A 258 -0.02 14.22 6.71
N LEU A 259 -0.27 12.90 6.62
CA LEU A 259 0.74 11.90 6.97
C LEU A 259 2.01 12.01 6.12
N ASN A 260 1.91 12.34 4.83
CA ASN A 260 3.08 12.59 3.99
C ASN A 260 3.82 13.85 4.45
N LEU A 261 3.11 14.94 4.70
CA LEU A 261 3.69 16.21 5.14
C LEU A 261 4.35 16.12 6.51
N THR A 262 3.89 15.22 7.38
CA THR A 262 4.45 15.01 8.72
C THR A 262 5.36 13.79 8.79
N SER A 263 5.71 13.18 7.66
CA SER A 263 6.49 11.95 7.63
C SER A 263 7.94 12.13 8.09
N ASP A 264 8.46 13.35 8.14
CA ASP A 264 9.78 13.69 8.70
C ASP A 264 9.80 13.74 10.23
N ARG A 265 8.66 14.03 10.86
CA ARG A 265 8.54 14.16 12.32
C ARG A 265 8.88 12.83 13.00
N ALA A 266 9.53 12.89 14.17
CA ALA A 266 9.76 11.72 14.99
C ALA A 266 8.40 11.18 15.49
N ASN A 267 8.19 9.87 15.37
CA ASN A 267 7.09 9.15 16.01
C ASN A 267 7.57 8.60 17.36
#